data_AF-A0A395VDK3-F1
#
_entry.id   AF-A0A395VDK3-F1
#
_cell.length_a   1.000
_cell.length_b   1.000
_cell.length_c   1.000
_cell.angle_alpha   90.00
_cell.angle_beta   90.00
_cell.angle_gamma   90.00
#
_symmetry.space_group_name_H-M   'P 1'
#
loop_
_entity.id
_entity.type
_entity.pdbx_description
1 polymer ?
#
loop_
_entity_poly.entity_id
_entity_poly.type
_entity_poly.pdbx_seq_one_letter_code
_entity_poly.pdbx_strand_id
1 'polypeptide(L)'
;MKENVAYLLGIVAGLAAVGIICWVKKRGRREADYDERQYQTRDRACRYGFLTLLLYELVYGALYMKEAPFWCDYTMGNYLGIGLALLVFGVYCIWNDAYMNLNQKPWSVHLMFGVLALCNLGIAENNQRIGTLFADGKLGFGAVNLVFAVMFIVFEIVFFIKRSREKRDLSEEKAE
;
A
#
# COMPACT_ATOMS: atom_id res chain seq x y z
N MET A 1 30.72 15.94 30.46
CA MET A 1 31.74 15.39 29.53
C MET A 1 31.43 13.95 29.09
N LYS A 2 31.09 13.02 30.01
CA LYS A 2 30.77 11.61 29.66
C LYS A 2 29.47 11.44 28.85
N GLU A 3 28.45 12.25 29.11
CA GLU A 3 27.17 12.20 28.36
C GLU A 3 27.35 12.58 26.88
N ASN A 4 28.10 13.64 26.59
CA ASN A 4 28.38 14.07 25.21
C ASN A 4 29.14 13.00 24.41
N VAL A 5 30.00 12.23 25.08
CA VAL A 5 30.73 11.11 24.46
C VAL A 5 29.79 9.95 24.14
N ALA A 6 28.84 9.63 25.02
CA ALA A 6 27.82 8.61 24.75
C ALA A 6 26.90 8.98 23.57
N TYR A 7 26.48 10.25 23.49
CA TYR A 7 25.71 10.76 22.35
C TYR A 7 26.51 10.72 21.04
N LEU A 8 27.79 11.13 21.06
CA LEU A 8 28.65 11.07 19.88
C LEU A 8 28.87 9.62 19.40
N LEU A 9 29.11 8.70 20.33
CA LEU A 9 29.28 7.27 20.03
C LEU A 9 28.00 6.67 19.44
N GLY A 10 26.83 7.05 19.94
CA GLY A 10 25.54 6.65 19.39
C GLY A 10 25.33 7.12 17.94
N ILE A 11 25.71 8.37 17.63
CA ILE A 11 25.63 8.91 16.27
C ILE A 11 26.60 8.21 15.33
N VAL A 12 27.85 8.00 15.76
CA VAL A 12 28.87 7.31 14.95
C VAL A 12 28.47 5.85 14.69
N ALA A 13 27.94 5.15 15.69
CA ALA A 13 27.44 3.78 15.54
C ALA A 13 26.22 3.73 14.61
N GLY A 14 25.30 4.70 14.71
CA GLY A 14 24.15 4.83 13.82
C GLY A 14 24.56 5.06 12.36
N LEU A 15 25.51 5.97 12.12
CA LEU A 15 26.03 6.25 10.77
C LEU A 15 26.81 5.05 10.20
N ALA A 16 27.59 4.34 11.02
CA ALA A 16 28.28 3.13 10.63
C ALA A 16 27.29 2.00 10.28
N ALA A 17 26.23 1.82 11.06
CA ALA A 17 25.17 0.84 10.79
C ALA A 17 24.43 1.17 9.48
N VAL A 18 24.07 2.44 9.25
CA VAL A 18 23.47 2.89 7.98
C VAL A 18 24.43 2.66 6.82
N GLY A 19 25.71 2.98 6.97
CA GLY A 19 26.75 2.74 5.97
C GLY A 19 26.91 1.26 5.61
N ILE A 20 26.94 0.38 6.61
CA ILE A 20 27.02 -1.07 6.42
C ILE A 20 25.76 -1.61 5.75
N ILE A 21 24.56 -1.17 6.16
CA ILE A 21 23.29 -1.57 5.54
C ILE A 21 23.24 -1.13 4.06
N CYS A 22 23.63 0.11 3.77
CA CYS A 22 23.70 0.63 2.40
C CYS A 22 24.73 -0.14 1.56
N TRP A 23 25.89 -0.46 2.13
CA TRP A 23 26.95 -1.22 1.45
C TRP A 23 26.53 -2.67 1.16
N VAL A 24 25.90 -3.36 2.12
CA VAL A 24 25.36 -4.71 1.94
C VAL A 24 24.24 -4.72 0.90
N LYS A 25 23.33 -3.73 0.90
CA LYS A 25 22.29 -3.57 -0.13
C LYS A 25 22.86 -3.32 -1.53
N LYS A 26 24.02 -2.66 -1.63
CA LYS A 26 24.68 -2.36 -2.91
C LYS A 26 25.39 -3.58 -3.52
N ARG A 27 25.85 -4.55 -2.70
CA ARG A 27 26.67 -5.68 -3.16
C ARG A 27 25.90 -6.84 -3.81
N GLY A 28 24.56 -6.83 -3.79
CA GLY A 28 23.74 -7.97 -4.22
C GLY A 28 22.57 -7.66 -5.17
N ARG A 29 22.38 -6.41 -5.60
CA ARG A 29 21.31 -6.10 -6.57
C ARG A 29 21.81 -6.41 -7.98
N ARG A 30 21.43 -7.57 -8.52
CA ARG A 30 20.81 -7.50 -9.86
C ARG A 30 19.63 -6.57 -9.66
N GLU A 31 19.63 -5.44 -10.35
CA GLU A 31 18.47 -4.55 -10.30
C GLU A 31 17.25 -5.42 -10.63
N ALA A 32 16.38 -5.57 -9.64
CA ALA A 32 15.04 -6.03 -9.89
C ALA A 32 14.45 -4.89 -10.70
N ASP A 33 14.65 -4.94 -12.01
CA ASP A 33 14.15 -3.94 -12.92
C ASP A 33 12.84 -4.46 -13.51
N TYR A 34 11.96 -3.54 -13.80
CA TYR A 34 10.78 -3.83 -14.58
C TYR A 34 11.20 -3.93 -16.04
N ASP A 35 10.55 -4.80 -16.81
CA ASP A 35 10.71 -4.73 -18.26
C ASP A 35 9.91 -3.55 -18.86
N GLU A 36 10.15 -3.26 -20.14
CA GLU A 36 9.46 -2.18 -20.85
C GLU A 36 7.93 -2.35 -20.85
N ARG A 37 7.41 -3.59 -20.88
CA ARG A 37 5.97 -3.88 -20.87
C ARG A 37 5.36 -3.59 -19.50
N GLN A 38 6.07 -3.93 -18.44
CA GLN A 38 5.68 -3.63 -17.06
C GLN A 38 5.67 -2.11 -16.83
N TYR A 39 6.66 -1.36 -17.33
CA TYR A 39 6.65 0.10 -17.26
C TYR A 39 5.44 0.72 -17.96
N GLN A 40 5.12 0.28 -19.18
CA GLN A 40 3.93 0.75 -19.91
C GLN A 40 2.64 0.44 -19.15
N THR A 41 2.55 -0.74 -18.55
CA THR A 41 1.39 -1.16 -17.76
C THR A 41 1.22 -0.31 -16.51
N ARG A 42 2.32 0.01 -15.81
CA ARG A 42 2.33 0.88 -14.63
C ARG A 42 1.96 2.32 -14.98
N ASP A 43 2.36 2.82 -16.14
CA ASP A 43 1.92 4.13 -16.62
C ASP A 43 0.40 4.17 -16.83
N ARG A 44 -0.18 3.15 -17.46
CA ARG A 44 -1.66 3.02 -17.57
C ARG A 44 -2.33 2.92 -16.21
N ALA A 45 -1.78 2.11 -15.30
CA ALA A 45 -2.28 1.98 -13.94
C ALA A 45 -2.26 3.33 -13.20
N CYS A 46 -1.19 4.11 -13.37
CA CYS A 46 -1.04 5.44 -12.78
C CYS A 46 -2.12 6.39 -13.31
N ARG A 47 -2.36 6.39 -14.62
CA ARG A 47 -3.44 7.17 -15.24
C ARG A 47 -4.81 6.78 -14.67
N TYR A 48 -5.10 5.49 -14.53
CA TYR A 48 -6.37 5.03 -13.95
C TYR A 48 -6.52 5.41 -12.47
N GLY A 49 -5.46 5.26 -11.67
CA GLY A 49 -5.46 5.71 -10.27
C GLY A 49 -5.65 7.22 -10.15
N PHE A 50 -4.94 8.01 -10.96
CA PHE A 50 -5.07 9.47 -11.01
C PHE A 50 -6.48 9.92 -11.41
N LEU A 51 -7.04 9.34 -12.47
CA LEU A 51 -8.41 9.65 -12.91
C LEU A 51 -9.44 9.24 -11.84
N THR A 52 -9.21 8.12 -11.14
CA THR A 52 -10.06 7.70 -10.02
C THR A 52 -10.04 8.73 -8.89
N LEU A 53 -8.84 9.19 -8.49
CA LEU A 53 -8.70 10.20 -7.46
C LEU A 53 -9.37 11.52 -7.89
N LEU A 54 -9.11 11.98 -9.11
CA LEU A 54 -9.68 13.21 -9.63
C LEU A 54 -11.21 13.17 -9.65
N LEU A 55 -11.80 12.08 -10.13
CA LEU A 55 -13.25 11.91 -10.14
C LEU A 55 -13.81 11.81 -8.71
N TYR A 56 -13.14 11.08 -7.82
CA TYR A 56 -13.52 10.98 -6.42
C TYR A 56 -13.55 12.36 -5.76
N GLU A 57 -12.49 13.15 -5.89
CA GLU A 57 -12.40 14.49 -5.29
C GLU A 57 -13.43 15.46 -5.86
N LEU A 58 -13.72 15.38 -7.17
CA LEU A 58 -14.80 16.17 -7.79
C LEU A 58 -16.17 15.83 -7.19
N VAL A 59 -16.47 14.53 -7.06
CA VAL A 59 -17.75 14.07 -6.48
C VAL A 59 -17.81 14.41 -5.00
N TYR A 60 -16.77 14.11 -4.24
CA TYR A 60 -16.70 14.33 -2.80
C TYR A 60 -16.78 15.82 -2.47
N GLY A 61 -16.03 16.68 -3.19
CA GLY A 61 -16.11 18.12 -3.07
C GLY A 61 -17.50 18.67 -3.41
N ALA A 62 -18.14 18.18 -4.49
CA ALA A 62 -19.49 18.60 -4.86
C ALA A 62 -20.55 18.20 -3.82
N LEU A 63 -20.41 17.02 -3.20
CA LEU A 63 -21.25 16.60 -2.08
C LEU A 63 -21.02 17.47 -0.85
N TYR A 64 -19.76 17.88 -0.59
CA TYR A 64 -19.39 18.74 0.53
C TYR A 64 -20.00 20.12 0.45
N MET A 65 -20.04 20.70 -0.74
CA MET A 65 -20.68 21.99 -0.99
C MET A 65 -22.20 22.01 -0.75
N LYS A 66 -22.85 20.84 -0.71
CA LYS A 66 -24.31 20.71 -0.52
C LYS A 66 -24.73 20.45 0.93
N GLU A 67 -23.81 20.56 1.90
CA GLU A 67 -24.05 20.24 3.31
C GLU A 67 -24.68 18.84 3.52
N ALA A 68 -24.40 17.89 2.62
CA ALA A 68 -24.85 16.52 2.78
C ALA A 68 -24.36 15.96 4.13
N PRO A 69 -25.14 15.14 4.85
CA PRO A 69 -24.69 14.60 6.14
C PRO A 69 -23.40 13.81 5.93
N PHE A 70 -22.29 14.36 6.42
CA PHE A 70 -20.97 13.74 6.33
C PHE A 70 -20.84 12.67 7.40
N TRP A 71 -20.87 11.42 6.94
CA TRP A 71 -20.67 10.21 7.73
C TRP A 71 -19.21 10.00 8.17
N CYS A 72 -18.28 10.77 7.61
CA CYS A 72 -16.86 10.78 7.98
C CYS A 72 -16.32 12.21 8.08
N ASP A 73 -15.22 12.38 8.81
CA ASP A 73 -14.50 13.64 8.86
C ASP A 73 -13.96 14.03 7.47
N TYR A 74 -13.86 15.33 7.18
CA TYR A 74 -13.35 15.83 5.90
C TYR A 74 -12.00 15.21 5.53
N THR A 75 -11.05 15.22 6.48
CA THR A 75 -9.73 14.61 6.31
C THR A 75 -9.84 13.13 5.99
N MET A 76 -10.64 12.37 6.75
CA MET A 76 -10.86 10.94 6.54
C MET A 76 -11.41 10.65 5.13
N GLY A 77 -12.35 11.47 4.66
CA GLY A 77 -12.90 11.41 3.31
C GLY A 77 -11.86 11.53 2.20
N ASN A 78 -10.87 12.42 2.32
CA ASN A 78 -9.79 12.52 1.35
C ASN A 78 -8.90 11.27 1.34
N TYR A 79 -8.61 10.70 2.52
CA TYR A 79 -7.82 9.47 2.62
C TYR A 79 -8.55 8.24 2.06
N LEU A 80 -9.88 8.21 2.07
CA LEU A 80 -10.67 7.21 1.35
C LEU A 80 -10.47 7.31 -0.16
N GLY A 81 -10.43 8.53 -0.71
CA GLY A 81 -10.13 8.78 -2.11
C GLY A 81 -8.73 8.30 -2.50
N ILE A 82 -7.72 8.63 -1.69
CA ILE A 82 -6.35 8.16 -1.87
C ILE A 82 -6.28 6.62 -1.82
N GLY A 83 -6.92 6.01 -0.82
CA GLY A 83 -6.99 4.55 -0.68
C GLY A 83 -7.63 3.88 -1.90
N LEU A 84 -8.74 4.44 -2.40
CA LEU A 84 -9.42 3.94 -3.60
C LEU A 84 -8.54 4.05 -4.86
N ALA A 85 -7.87 5.18 -5.05
CA ALA A 85 -6.97 5.39 -6.19
C ALA A 85 -5.78 4.43 -6.17
N LEU A 86 -5.17 4.21 -5.00
CA LEU A 86 -4.11 3.24 -4.81
C LEU A 86 -4.60 1.81 -5.01
N LEU A 87 -5.83 1.50 -4.59
CA LEU A 87 -6.46 0.21 -4.83
C LEU A 87 -6.59 -0.05 -6.33
N VAL A 88 -7.14 0.89 -7.11
CA VAL A 88 -7.27 0.78 -8.57
C VAL A 88 -5.89 0.56 -9.22
N PHE A 89 -4.90 1.37 -8.85
CA PHE A 89 -3.54 1.22 -9.33
C PHE A 89 -2.99 -0.19 -9.05
N GLY A 90 -3.06 -0.62 -7.79
CA GLY A 90 -2.48 -1.88 -7.34
C GLY A 90 -3.17 -3.09 -7.97
N VAL A 91 -4.51 -3.12 -7.97
CA VAL A 91 -5.28 -4.20 -8.60
C VAL A 91 -4.96 -4.30 -10.09
N TYR A 92 -4.91 -3.18 -10.81
CA TYR A 92 -4.56 -3.18 -12.22
C TYR A 92 -3.13 -3.70 -12.46
N CYS A 93 -2.16 -3.28 -11.64
CA CYS A 93 -0.79 -3.76 -11.73
C CYS A 93 -0.67 -5.26 -11.44
N ILE A 94 -1.40 -5.77 -10.44
CA ILE A 94 -1.40 -7.20 -10.12
C ILE A 94 -2.00 -7.99 -11.28
N TRP A 95 -3.15 -7.53 -11.79
CA TRP A 95 -3.87 -8.21 -12.86
C TRP A 95 -3.07 -8.30 -14.17
N ASN A 96 -2.21 -7.32 -14.43
CA ASN A 96 -1.40 -7.23 -15.65
C ASN A 96 0.10 -7.52 -15.42
N ASP A 97 0.46 -8.24 -14.35
CA ASP A 97 1.84 -8.71 -14.06
C ASP A 97 2.89 -7.61 -13.93
N ALA A 98 2.47 -6.39 -13.57
CA ALA A 98 3.34 -5.23 -13.43
C ALA A 98 3.50 -4.75 -11.98
N TYR A 99 2.96 -5.51 -11.02
CA TYR A 99 3.15 -5.23 -9.60
C TYR A 99 4.54 -5.65 -9.12
N MET A 100 4.92 -6.91 -9.37
CA MET A 100 6.21 -7.48 -8.96
C MET A 100 7.24 -7.38 -10.08
N ASN A 101 8.48 -7.16 -9.71
CA ASN A 101 9.59 -7.13 -10.68
C ASN A 101 9.94 -8.57 -11.07
N LEU A 102 10.54 -8.77 -12.26
CA LEU A 102 10.83 -10.10 -12.80
C LEU A 102 11.62 -11.02 -11.84
N ASN A 103 12.53 -10.44 -11.05
CA ASN A 103 13.40 -11.18 -10.14
C ASN A 103 12.91 -11.20 -8.69
N GLN A 104 11.72 -10.65 -8.42
CA GLN A 104 11.20 -10.54 -7.06
C GLN A 104 10.49 -11.84 -6.64
N LYS A 105 10.86 -12.36 -5.46
CA LYS A 105 10.22 -13.57 -4.91
C LYS A 105 8.78 -13.24 -4.48
N PRO A 106 7.75 -13.95 -4.98
CA PRO A 106 6.35 -13.66 -4.64
C PRO A 106 6.08 -13.70 -3.13
N TRP A 107 6.69 -14.64 -2.41
CA TRP A 107 6.58 -14.75 -0.96
C TRP A 107 6.97 -13.47 -0.21
N SER A 108 7.97 -12.74 -0.71
CA SER A 108 8.40 -11.48 -0.10
C SER A 108 7.32 -10.40 -0.17
N VAL A 109 6.53 -10.38 -1.25
CA VAL A 109 5.45 -9.41 -1.46
C VAL A 109 4.24 -9.78 -0.60
N HIS A 110 3.87 -11.06 -0.58
CA HIS A 110 2.81 -11.56 0.29
C HIS A 110 3.10 -11.28 1.77
N LEU A 111 4.31 -11.58 2.22
CA LEU A 111 4.73 -11.30 3.59
C LEU A 111 4.66 -9.80 3.91
N MET A 112 5.09 -8.94 2.98
CA MET A 112 5.00 -7.49 3.14
C MET A 112 3.54 -7.03 3.30
N PHE A 113 2.63 -7.49 2.44
CA PHE A 113 1.21 -7.17 2.55
C PHE A 113 0.59 -7.68 3.84
N GLY A 114 0.88 -8.93 4.22
CA GLY A 114 0.40 -9.49 5.48
C GLY A 114 0.87 -8.67 6.69
N VAL A 115 2.14 -8.30 6.75
CA VAL A 115 2.68 -7.46 7.83
C VAL A 115 2.04 -6.07 7.82
N LEU A 116 1.93 -5.42 6.66
CA LEU A 116 1.31 -4.10 6.56
C LEU A 116 -0.17 -4.13 6.95
N ALA A 117 -0.92 -5.16 6.53
CA ALA A 117 -2.31 -5.36 6.92
C ALA A 117 -2.44 -5.54 8.43
N LEU A 118 -1.64 -6.44 9.03
CA LEU A 118 -1.69 -6.71 10.47
C LEU A 118 -1.30 -5.48 11.32
N CYS A 119 -0.26 -4.75 10.93
CA CYS A 119 0.13 -3.51 11.59
C CYS A 119 -0.99 -2.47 11.53
N ASN A 120 -1.58 -2.28 10.35
CA ASN A 120 -2.68 -1.33 10.17
C ASN A 120 -3.94 -1.74 10.96
N LEU A 121 -4.27 -3.04 11.02
CA LEU A 121 -5.36 -3.55 11.86
C LEU A 121 -5.08 -3.31 13.35
N GLY A 122 -3.85 -3.56 13.81
CA GLY A 122 -3.46 -3.31 15.20
C GLY A 122 -3.59 -1.84 15.60
N ILE A 123 -3.19 -0.92 14.72
CA ILE A 123 -3.35 0.52 14.97
C ILE A 123 -4.82 0.92 14.87
N ALA A 124 -5.60 0.37 13.93
CA ALA A 124 -7.04 0.63 13.83
C ALA A 124 -7.79 0.20 15.10
N GLU A 125 -7.47 -0.97 15.65
CA GLU A 125 -8.00 -1.46 16.93
C GLU A 125 -7.61 -0.54 18.09
N ASN A 126 -6.35 -0.08 18.13
CA ASN A 126 -5.93 0.91 19.13
C ASN A 126 -6.70 2.23 18.98
N ASN A 127 -6.92 2.70 17.76
CA ASN A 127 -7.69 3.90 17.47
C ASN A 127 -9.17 3.74 17.86
N GLN A 128 -9.73 2.53 17.73
CA GLN A 128 -11.06 2.21 18.24
C GLN A 128 -11.12 2.33 19.76
N ARG A 129 -10.11 1.81 20.48
CA ARG A 129 -10.05 1.85 21.95
C ARG A 129 -9.91 3.26 22.51
N ILE A 130 -9.16 4.13 21.84
CA ILE A 130 -8.95 5.52 22.26
C ILE A 130 -10.09 6.44 21.73
N GLY A 131 -11.06 5.89 20.98
CA GLY A 131 -12.22 6.63 20.50
C GLY A 131 -11.93 7.56 19.31
N THR A 132 -10.83 7.35 18.59
CA THR A 132 -10.48 8.16 17.41
C THR A 132 -10.95 7.55 16.10
N LEU A 133 -11.36 6.28 16.11
CA LEU A 133 -11.95 5.60 14.95
C LEU A 133 -13.36 6.12 14.63
N PHE A 134 -14.16 6.39 15.67
CA PHE A 134 -15.41 7.14 15.57
C PHE A 134 -15.37 8.34 16.52
N ALA A 135 -15.18 9.53 15.96
CA ALA A 135 -15.16 10.80 16.70
C ALA A 135 -16.46 11.56 16.43
N ASP A 136 -17.12 12.06 17.48
CA ASP A 136 -18.34 12.87 17.37
C ASP A 136 -19.46 12.24 16.52
N GLY A 137 -19.59 10.91 16.58
CA GLY A 137 -20.59 10.15 15.81
C GLY A 137 -20.27 9.96 14.32
N LYS A 138 -19.07 10.35 13.87
CA LYS A 138 -18.58 10.21 12.50
C LYS A 138 -17.37 9.31 12.43
N LEU A 139 -17.11 8.74 11.26
CA LEU A 139 -15.87 8.01 11.00
C LEU A 139 -14.69 8.99 11.01
N GLY A 140 -13.84 8.85 12.02
CA GLY A 140 -12.75 9.78 12.29
C GLY A 140 -11.48 9.48 11.52
N PHE A 141 -10.50 10.38 11.58
CA PHE A 141 -9.17 10.16 10.98
C PHE A 141 -8.48 8.88 11.49
N GLY A 142 -8.82 8.40 12.69
CA GLY A 142 -8.29 7.14 13.21
C GLY A 142 -8.63 5.92 12.35
N ALA A 143 -9.66 6.00 11.51
CA ALA A 143 -10.07 4.95 10.60
C ALA A 143 -9.17 4.81 9.34
N VAL A 144 -8.23 5.72 9.10
CA VAL A 144 -7.33 5.64 7.93
C VAL A 144 -6.55 4.32 7.92
N ASN A 145 -6.07 3.85 9.08
CA ASN A 145 -5.37 2.57 9.16
C ASN A 145 -6.28 1.40 8.79
N LEU A 146 -7.57 1.46 9.11
CA LEU A 146 -8.53 0.42 8.70
C LEU A 146 -8.66 0.37 7.16
N VAL A 147 -8.71 1.53 6.49
CA VAL A 147 -8.76 1.61 5.03
C VAL A 147 -7.53 0.97 4.38
N PHE A 148 -6.33 1.31 4.86
CA PHE A 148 -5.10 0.72 4.34
C PHE A 148 -4.97 -0.77 4.65
N ALA A 149 -5.42 -1.23 5.83
CA ALA A 149 -5.51 -2.65 6.13
C ALA A 149 -6.37 -3.40 5.11
N VAL A 150 -7.59 -2.90 4.85
CA VAL A 150 -8.49 -3.48 3.85
C VAL A 150 -7.85 -3.49 2.47
N MET A 151 -7.19 -2.40 2.06
CA MET A 151 -6.51 -2.31 0.77
C MET A 151 -5.45 -3.41 0.59
N PHE A 152 -4.59 -3.64 1.60
CA PHE A 152 -3.58 -4.70 1.53
C PHE A 152 -4.20 -6.11 1.51
N ILE A 153 -5.29 -6.32 2.25
CA ILE A 153 -6.04 -7.58 2.22
C ILE A 153 -6.62 -7.81 0.82
N VAL A 154 -7.19 -6.78 0.19
CA VAL A 154 -7.72 -6.88 -1.17
C VAL A 154 -6.60 -7.20 -2.17
N PHE A 155 -5.43 -6.58 -2.05
CA PHE A 155 -4.29 -6.95 -2.90
C PHE A 155 -3.92 -8.43 -2.77
N GLU A 156 -3.92 -8.97 -1.56
CA GLU A 156 -3.67 -10.41 -1.37
C GLU A 156 -4.73 -11.29 -2.00
N ILE A 157 -6.00 -10.96 -1.79
CA ILE A 157 -7.11 -11.70 -2.42
C ILE A 157 -6.96 -11.69 -3.94
N VAL A 158 -6.67 -10.53 -4.54
CA VAL A 158 -6.50 -10.39 -6.00
C VAL A 158 -5.32 -11.21 -6.50
N PHE A 159 -4.20 -11.24 -5.76
CA PHE A 159 -3.07 -12.11 -6.08
C PHE A 159 -3.46 -13.60 -6.05
N PHE A 160 -4.18 -14.04 -5.02
CA PHE A 160 -4.62 -15.44 -4.91
C PHE A 160 -5.60 -15.82 -6.02
N ILE A 161 -6.56 -14.94 -6.35
CA ILE A 161 -7.50 -15.15 -7.45
C ILE A 161 -6.74 -15.30 -8.77
N LYS A 162 -5.84 -14.35 -9.06
CA LYS A 162 -5.04 -14.37 -10.29
C LYS A 162 -4.23 -15.66 -10.41
N ARG A 163 -3.48 -16.01 -9.37
CA ARG A 163 -2.66 -17.23 -9.34
C ARG A 163 -3.49 -18.50 -9.51
N SER A 164 -4.71 -18.52 -8.99
CA SER A 164 -5.61 -19.66 -9.13
C SER A 164 -6.12 -19.81 -10.57
N ARG A 165 -6.38 -18.68 -11.25
CA ARG A 165 -6.75 -18.67 -12.68
C ARG A 165 -5.62 -19.18 -13.56
N GLU A 166 -4.41 -18.65 -13.40
CA GLU A 166 -3.25 -19.07 -14.19
C GLU A 166 -2.98 -20.58 -14.07
N LYS A 167 -3.13 -21.15 -12.87
CA LYS A 167 -3.00 -22.60 -12.67
C LYS A 167 -4.06 -23.42 -13.41
N ARG A 168 -5.29 -22.91 -13.48
CA ARG A 168 -6.40 -23.57 -14.19
C ARG A 168 -6.16 -23.52 -15.68
N ASP A 169 -5.82 -22.36 -16.22
CA ASP A 169 -5.60 -22.16 -17.65
C ASP A 169 -4.43 -23.06 -18.13
N LEU A 170 -3.35 -23.18 -17.33
CA LEU A 170 -2.24 -24.11 -17.59
C LEU A 170 -2.61 -25.60 -17.50
N SER A 171 -3.67 -25.94 -16.75
CA SER A 171 -4.14 -27.33 -16.64
C SER A 171 -5.04 -27.73 -17.82
N GLU A 172 -5.79 -26.77 -18.37
CA GLU A 172 -6.62 -26.94 -19.57
C GLU A 172 -5.73 -27.08 -20.81
N GLU A 173 -4.70 -26.25 -20.97
CA GLU A 173 -3.74 -26.33 -22.09
C GLU A 173 -2.97 -27.66 -22.14
N LYS A 174 -2.74 -28.31 -20.99
CA LYS A 174 -2.08 -29.62 -20.93
C LYS A 174 -3.00 -30.81 -21.19
N ALA A 175 -4.31 -30.58 -21.18
CA ALA A 175 -5.31 -31.62 -21.41
C ALA A 175 -5.75 -31.69 -22.89
N GLU A 176 -5.47 -30.65 -23.68
CA GLU A 176 -5.61 -30.61 -25.15
C GLU A 176 -4.40 -31.21 -25.87
#